data_AF-A0A4Y2L9X2-F1
#
_entry.id   AF-A0A4Y2L9X2-F1
#
_cell.length_a   1.000
_cell.length_b   1.000
_cell.length_c   1.000
_cell.angle_alpha   90.00
_cell.angle_beta   90.00
_cell.angle_gamma   90.00
#
_symmetry.space_group_name_H-M   'P 1'
#
loop_
_entity.id
_entity.type
_entity.pdbx_description
1 polymer ?
#
loop_
_entity_poly.entity_id
_entity_poly.type
_entity_poly.pdbx_seq_one_letter_code
_entity_poly.pdbx_strand_id
1 'polypeptide(L)'
;MVYPPTDISASEAEEQESVEIPCSGGARKSKLVTSGDTICFPYEDLKTAWDAVVRGHKLSGNGQCFGWRNFESSYSWITYGKFMKKAEDFGSGLEKIGLNPCPMSNVGIYAQNGIEWAIAQYGVWSKSSVVVPLYDTLGPDACTFIIKQAEIKIVICDEENKVRNLLKRKKETPLLQHIITTTTVNQELNTLASEKDIKLYTFNEIENLGEKYSTSVMPPQSSDAALICYTSGTTGVPKGVIMTHENLVSMCCAVNLALEKSSLTKEDTTLSYLPLAHIFGQFMHVWFLMIGARIGFFSGDINQLLEDIKILQPTVLPAVPRLLNKWYNKVG
;
A
#
# COMPACT_ATOMS: atom_id res chain seq x y z
N MET A 1 -9.08 25.40 -26.94
CA MET A 1 -8.67 26.68 -26.34
C MET A 1 -7.52 26.34 -25.40
N VAL A 2 -6.28 26.60 -25.82
CA VAL A 2 -5.09 26.34 -24.99
C VAL A 2 -5.00 27.50 -24.02
N TYR A 3 -5.24 27.26 -22.74
CA TYR A 3 -4.92 28.26 -21.72
C TYR A 3 -3.40 28.43 -21.69
N PRO A 4 -2.87 29.66 -21.70
CA PRO A 4 -1.44 29.87 -21.54
C PRO A 4 -1.00 29.30 -20.17
N PRO A 5 0.21 28.74 -20.06
CA PRO A 5 0.75 28.37 -18.76
C PRO A 5 0.84 29.65 -17.94
N THR A 6 0.11 29.69 -16.84
CA THR A 6 0.32 30.72 -15.82
C THR A 6 1.56 30.28 -15.06
N ASP A 7 2.65 31.02 -15.21
CA ASP A 7 3.83 30.92 -14.35
C ASP A 7 3.44 31.43 -12.96
N ILE A 8 2.69 30.60 -12.22
CA ILE A 8 2.42 30.82 -10.80
C ILE A 8 3.67 30.35 -10.07
N SER A 9 4.35 31.25 -9.35
CA SER A 9 5.44 30.84 -8.49
C SER A 9 4.94 29.84 -7.44
N ALA A 10 5.78 28.90 -6.98
CA ALA A 10 5.37 27.92 -5.97
C ALA A 10 4.75 28.60 -4.72
N SER A 11 5.26 29.76 -4.34
CA SER A 11 4.72 30.59 -3.26
C SER A 11 3.31 31.13 -3.54
N GLU A 12 3.02 31.57 -4.76
CA GLU A 12 1.68 32.08 -5.13
C GLU A 12 0.65 30.94 -5.24
N ALA A 13 1.07 29.75 -5.68
CA ALA A 13 0.20 28.57 -5.69
C ALA A 13 -0.12 28.12 -4.25
N GLU A 14 0.88 28.12 -3.37
CA GLU A 14 0.71 27.78 -1.95
C GLU A 14 -0.24 28.74 -1.20
N GLU A 15 -0.14 30.05 -1.49
CA GLU A 15 -1.05 31.06 -0.94
C GLU A 15 -2.47 30.96 -1.50
N GLN A 16 -2.64 30.44 -2.73
CA GLN A 16 -3.97 30.22 -3.31
C GLN A 16 -4.68 29.02 -2.70
N GLU A 17 -3.97 27.93 -2.39
CA GLU A 17 -4.58 26.65 -1.98
C GLU A 17 -4.69 26.44 -0.45
N SER A 18 -3.87 27.14 0.34
CA SER A 18 -3.78 26.92 1.78
C SER A 18 -3.65 28.21 2.59
N VAL A 19 -3.99 28.17 3.87
CA VAL A 19 -3.82 29.26 4.84
C VAL A 19 -3.02 28.79 6.03
N GLU A 20 -2.17 29.66 6.58
CA GLU A 20 -1.40 29.34 7.77
C GLU A 20 -2.30 29.21 9.01
N ILE A 21 -2.03 28.20 9.83
CA ILE A 21 -2.71 27.98 11.10
C ILE A 21 -2.01 28.84 12.15
N PRO A 22 -2.70 29.79 12.80
CA PRO A 22 -2.08 30.65 13.81
C PRO A 22 -1.40 29.84 14.92
N CYS A 23 -0.22 30.28 15.36
CA CYS A 23 0.55 29.68 16.46
C CYS A 23 0.98 28.21 16.25
N SER A 24 0.98 27.71 15.00
CA SER A 24 1.32 26.31 14.70
C SER A 24 2.79 26.06 14.33
N GLY A 25 3.62 27.12 14.26
CA GLY A 25 5.01 27.00 13.79
C GLY A 25 5.12 26.82 12.28
N GLY A 26 4.20 27.42 11.51
CA GLY A 26 4.21 27.39 10.03
C GLY A 26 3.35 26.28 9.40
N ALA A 27 2.56 25.55 10.18
CA ALA A 27 1.61 24.59 9.63
C ALA A 27 0.50 25.32 8.85
N ARG A 28 0.05 24.72 7.75
CA ARG A 28 -0.98 25.27 6.88
C ARG A 28 -2.14 24.30 6.75
N LYS A 29 -3.36 24.82 6.57
CA LYS A 29 -4.56 24.05 6.25
C LYS A 29 -5.11 24.42 4.88
N SER A 30 -5.80 23.48 4.23
CA SER A 30 -6.48 23.77 2.96
C SER A 30 -7.56 24.83 3.14
N LYS A 31 -7.69 25.74 2.17
CA LYS A 31 -8.80 26.71 2.14
C LYS A 31 -10.17 26.08 1.97
N LEU A 32 -10.23 24.81 1.54
CA LEU A 32 -11.48 24.05 1.45
C LEU A 32 -12.03 23.70 2.84
N VAL A 33 -11.20 23.73 3.89
CA VAL A 33 -11.62 23.50 5.28
C VAL A 33 -12.08 24.83 5.89
N THR A 34 -13.38 25.09 5.79
CA THR A 34 -14.01 26.31 6.31
C THR A 34 -14.26 26.26 7.81
N SER A 35 -14.34 25.07 8.41
CA SER A 35 -14.36 24.88 9.86
C SER A 35 -13.01 25.22 10.50
N GLY A 36 -13.03 25.64 11.77
CA GLY A 36 -11.81 25.84 12.56
C GLY A 36 -11.00 24.55 12.74
N ASP A 37 -11.70 23.41 12.77
CA ASP A 37 -11.16 22.09 13.09
C ASP A 37 -10.62 21.32 11.87
N THR A 38 -9.63 20.46 12.10
CA THR A 38 -9.08 19.52 11.13
C THR A 38 -10.06 18.39 10.81
N ILE A 39 -10.15 17.99 9.54
CA ILE A 39 -11.00 16.87 9.11
C ILE A 39 -10.18 15.58 9.14
N CYS A 40 -10.43 14.75 10.14
CA CYS A 40 -9.70 13.49 10.33
C CYS A 40 -10.45 12.27 9.75
N PHE A 41 -11.79 12.29 9.78
CA PHE A 41 -12.63 11.16 9.36
C PHE A 41 -13.76 11.64 8.44
N PRO A 42 -13.97 11.01 7.26
CA PRO A 42 -15.00 11.46 6.33
C PRO A 42 -16.37 10.85 6.66
N TYR A 43 -16.40 9.76 7.43
CA TYR A 43 -17.59 9.05 7.86
C TYR A 43 -17.41 8.50 9.29
N GLU A 44 -18.50 8.39 10.06
CA GLU A 44 -18.45 7.87 11.43
C GLU A 44 -17.95 6.42 11.52
N ASP A 45 -18.22 5.63 10.47
CA ASP A 45 -17.87 4.20 10.36
C ASP A 45 -16.53 3.95 9.66
N LEU A 46 -15.73 4.98 9.41
CA LEU A 46 -14.44 4.89 8.73
C LEU A 46 -13.35 5.60 9.53
N LYS A 47 -12.64 4.84 10.38
CA LYS A 47 -11.55 5.36 11.21
C LYS A 47 -10.19 4.75 10.86
N THR A 48 -10.21 3.62 10.17
CA THR A 48 -9.00 2.90 9.78
C THR A 48 -9.02 2.49 8.31
N ALA A 49 -7.85 2.11 7.81
CA ALA A 49 -7.75 1.52 6.48
C ALA A 49 -8.46 0.16 6.39
N TRP A 50 -8.59 -0.58 7.50
CA TRP A 50 -9.42 -1.78 7.58
C TRP A 50 -10.92 -1.44 7.42
N ASP A 51 -11.39 -0.38 8.05
CA ASP A 51 -12.78 0.08 7.89
C ASP A 51 -13.08 0.46 6.43
N ALA A 52 -12.09 0.92 5.66
CA ALA A 52 -12.26 1.26 4.25
C ALA A 52 -12.74 0.06 3.43
N VAL A 53 -12.11 -1.12 3.62
CA VAL A 53 -12.53 -2.34 2.91
C VAL A 53 -13.88 -2.86 3.43
N VAL A 54 -14.14 -2.76 4.73
CA VAL A 54 -15.43 -3.16 5.33
C VAL A 54 -16.57 -2.30 4.79
N ARG A 55 -16.36 -0.99 4.70
CA ARG A 55 -17.31 -0.04 4.13
C ARG A 55 -17.51 -0.29 2.65
N GLY A 56 -16.43 -0.46 1.89
CA GLY A 56 -16.48 -0.78 0.47
C GLY A 56 -17.26 -2.06 0.16
N HIS A 57 -17.10 -3.09 0.99
CA HIS A 57 -17.87 -4.33 0.89
C HIS A 57 -19.37 -4.09 1.02
N LYS A 58 -19.79 -3.28 2.00
CA LYS A 58 -21.20 -2.93 2.23
C LYS A 58 -21.78 -2.10 1.07
N LEU A 59 -21.08 -1.05 0.65
CA LEU A 59 -21.55 -0.14 -0.41
C LEU A 59 -21.64 -0.83 -1.77
N SER A 60 -20.63 -1.63 -2.10
CA SER A 60 -20.58 -2.38 -3.37
C SER A 60 -21.58 -3.53 -3.42
N GLY A 61 -22.06 -4.02 -2.27
CA GLY A 61 -22.85 -5.24 -2.19
C GLY A 61 -22.02 -6.47 -2.54
N ASN A 62 -20.79 -6.55 -2.00
CA ASN A 62 -19.80 -7.57 -2.34
C ASN A 62 -19.35 -7.53 -3.82
N GLY A 63 -19.20 -6.33 -4.38
CA GLY A 63 -18.76 -6.12 -5.76
C GLY A 63 -17.29 -6.47 -6.00
N GLN A 64 -16.78 -6.12 -7.18
CA GLN A 64 -15.36 -6.27 -7.52
C GLN A 64 -14.50 -5.34 -6.66
N CYS A 65 -13.39 -5.86 -6.12
CA CYS A 65 -12.49 -5.14 -5.22
C CYS A 65 -11.15 -4.87 -5.91
N PHE A 66 -10.39 -5.95 -6.16
CA PHE A 66 -9.12 -5.88 -6.87
C PHE A 66 -9.17 -6.68 -8.16
N GLY A 67 -8.42 -6.25 -9.17
CA GLY A 67 -8.27 -6.99 -10.40
C GLY A 67 -6.83 -7.04 -10.88
N TRP A 68 -6.46 -8.09 -11.60
CA TRP A 68 -5.14 -8.28 -12.21
C TRP A 68 -5.29 -8.93 -13.58
N ARG A 69 -4.20 -8.99 -14.34
CA ARG A 69 -4.16 -9.64 -15.65
C ARG A 69 -3.05 -10.69 -15.70
N ASN A 70 -3.32 -11.78 -16.41
CA ASN A 70 -2.35 -12.84 -16.67
C ASN A 70 -1.88 -12.78 -18.14
N PHE A 71 -1.50 -11.59 -18.62
CA PHE A 71 -1.19 -11.34 -20.05
C PHE A 71 -2.32 -11.66 -21.05
N GLU A 72 -3.52 -11.97 -20.57
CA GLU A 72 -4.75 -12.10 -21.35
C GLU A 72 -5.37 -10.73 -21.67
N SER A 73 -6.39 -10.72 -22.55
CA SER A 73 -7.08 -9.51 -23.03
C SER A 73 -8.02 -8.84 -22.02
N SER A 74 -8.20 -9.38 -20.80
CA SER A 74 -9.12 -8.84 -19.81
C SER A 74 -8.63 -8.97 -18.36
N TYR A 75 -9.22 -8.19 -17.46
CA TYR A 75 -8.95 -8.28 -16.03
C TYR A 75 -9.72 -9.43 -15.38
N SER A 76 -9.01 -10.23 -14.59
CA SER A 76 -9.59 -11.09 -13.57
C SER A 76 -9.85 -10.29 -12.30
N TRP A 77 -10.96 -10.54 -11.62
CA TRP A 77 -11.37 -9.77 -10.44
C TRP A 77 -11.63 -10.67 -9.23
N ILE A 78 -11.26 -10.19 -8.05
CA ILE A 78 -11.69 -10.72 -6.75
C ILE A 78 -12.76 -9.80 -6.15
N THR A 79 -13.79 -10.38 -5.52
CA THR A 79 -14.80 -9.61 -4.82
C THR A 79 -14.29 -9.11 -3.47
N TYR A 80 -14.91 -8.08 -2.91
CA TYR A 80 -14.59 -7.57 -1.57
C TYR A 80 -14.58 -8.67 -0.50
N GLY A 81 -15.61 -9.51 -0.45
CA GLY A 81 -15.72 -10.57 0.55
C GLY A 81 -14.66 -11.64 0.40
N LYS A 82 -14.31 -12.03 -0.84
CA LYS A 82 -13.23 -13.00 -1.08
C LYS A 82 -11.86 -12.40 -0.76
N PHE A 83 -11.66 -11.11 -1.04
CA PHE A 83 -10.44 -10.39 -0.66
C PHE A 83 -10.28 -10.32 0.86
N MET A 84 -11.33 -9.90 1.58
CA MET A 84 -11.32 -9.84 3.04
C MET A 84 -11.02 -11.22 3.65
N LYS A 85 -11.70 -12.28 3.18
CA LYS A 85 -11.42 -13.64 3.66
C LYS A 85 -9.96 -14.05 3.46
N LYS A 86 -9.39 -13.81 2.28
CA LYS A 86 -7.98 -14.08 2.00
C LYS A 86 -7.03 -13.27 2.90
N ALA A 87 -7.34 -12.00 3.14
CA ALA A 87 -6.57 -11.16 4.06
C ALA A 87 -6.64 -11.70 5.51
N GLU A 88 -7.82 -12.07 5.99
CA GLU A 88 -8.01 -12.65 7.33
C GLU A 88 -7.28 -13.99 7.50
N ASP A 89 -7.34 -14.84 6.47
CA ASP A 89 -6.59 -16.10 6.42
C ASP A 89 -5.09 -15.82 6.43
N PHE A 90 -4.61 -14.95 5.56
CA PHE A 90 -3.19 -14.59 5.54
C PHE A 90 -2.72 -14.06 6.91
N GLY A 91 -3.48 -13.16 7.53
CA GLY A 91 -3.19 -12.64 8.88
C GLY A 91 -3.16 -13.74 9.95
N SER A 92 -4.09 -14.69 9.91
CA SER A 92 -4.10 -15.84 10.84
C SER A 92 -2.91 -16.77 10.59
N GLY A 93 -2.50 -16.93 9.34
CA GLY A 93 -1.29 -17.66 8.96
C GLY A 93 -0.02 -17.00 9.48
N LEU A 94 0.08 -15.66 9.40
CA LEU A 94 1.18 -14.89 9.98
C LEU A 94 1.27 -15.09 11.50
N GLU A 95 0.15 -14.99 12.20
CA GLU A 95 0.08 -15.24 13.65
C GLU A 95 0.57 -16.65 13.98
N LYS A 96 0.16 -17.65 13.18
CA LYS A 96 0.55 -19.04 13.38
C LYS A 96 2.05 -19.29 13.23
N ILE A 97 2.73 -18.56 12.35
CA ILE A 97 4.20 -18.69 12.16
C ILE A 97 5.01 -17.83 13.13
N GLY A 98 4.37 -16.99 13.96
CA GLY A 98 5.04 -16.23 15.03
C GLY A 98 4.91 -14.70 14.95
N LEU A 99 4.04 -14.15 14.10
CA LEU A 99 3.63 -12.75 14.26
C LEU A 99 2.92 -12.58 15.60
N ASN A 100 3.35 -11.62 16.41
CA ASN A 100 2.65 -11.24 17.63
C ASN A 100 1.66 -10.11 17.31
N PRO A 101 0.34 -10.32 17.30
CA PRO A 101 -0.59 -9.27 16.89
C PRO A 101 -0.59 -8.08 17.86
N CYS A 102 0.00 -6.96 17.45
CA CYS A 102 -0.04 -5.70 18.20
C CYS A 102 0.46 -4.52 17.35
N PRO A 103 0.14 -3.26 17.74
CA PRO A 103 0.54 -2.04 17.02
C PRO A 103 2.05 -1.76 16.96
N MET A 104 2.89 -2.65 17.49
CA MET A 104 4.36 -2.54 17.46
C MET A 104 5.03 -3.64 16.63
N SER A 105 4.25 -4.62 16.14
CA SER A 105 4.79 -5.71 15.34
C SER A 105 4.91 -5.31 13.88
N ASN A 106 6.15 -5.28 13.37
CA ASN A 106 6.46 -4.85 12.03
C ASN A 106 6.58 -6.04 11.07
N VAL A 107 5.89 -5.98 9.94
CA VAL A 107 5.96 -6.95 8.84
C VAL A 107 6.44 -6.24 7.57
N GLY A 108 7.53 -6.73 6.99
CA GLY A 108 8.10 -6.17 5.77
C GLY A 108 7.37 -6.68 4.53
N ILE A 109 7.08 -5.81 3.57
CA ILE A 109 6.62 -6.23 2.24
C ILE A 109 7.61 -5.71 1.21
N TYR A 110 8.34 -6.62 0.56
CA TYR A 110 9.34 -6.35 -0.45
C TYR A 110 8.92 -6.91 -1.80
N ALA A 111 7.99 -6.22 -2.45
CA ALA A 111 7.33 -6.67 -3.65
C ALA A 111 6.86 -5.54 -4.57
N GLN A 112 6.60 -5.87 -5.81
CA GLN A 112 5.86 -5.02 -6.73
C GLN A 112 4.38 -5.01 -6.36
N ASN A 113 3.64 -4.03 -6.88
CA ASN A 113 2.19 -3.98 -6.71
C ASN A 113 1.55 -5.25 -7.30
N GLY A 114 0.73 -5.92 -6.49
CA GLY A 114 -0.02 -7.10 -6.91
C GLY A 114 -1.09 -7.46 -5.90
N ILE A 115 -1.89 -8.48 -6.21
CA ILE A 115 -2.97 -8.93 -5.32
C ILE A 115 -2.42 -9.48 -4.01
N GLU A 116 -1.29 -10.18 -4.06
CA GLU A 116 -0.58 -10.71 -2.89
C GLU A 116 -0.08 -9.59 -1.98
N TRP A 117 0.37 -8.46 -2.55
CA TRP A 117 0.71 -7.27 -1.77
C TRP A 117 -0.50 -6.78 -0.98
N ALA A 118 -1.65 -6.60 -1.64
CA ALA A 118 -2.86 -6.10 -0.99
C ALA A 118 -3.39 -7.08 0.07
N ILE A 119 -3.38 -8.39 -0.22
CA ILE A 119 -3.79 -9.42 0.74
C ILE A 119 -2.86 -9.40 1.96
N ALA A 120 -1.54 -9.36 1.76
CA ALA A 120 -0.59 -9.32 2.85
C ALA A 120 -0.78 -8.07 3.73
N GLN A 121 -0.91 -6.90 3.11
CA GLN A 121 -1.09 -5.65 3.81
C GLN A 121 -2.36 -5.64 4.67
N TYR A 122 -3.50 -6.02 4.09
CA TYR A 122 -4.76 -6.07 4.84
C TYR A 122 -4.77 -7.21 5.86
N GLY A 123 -4.06 -8.31 5.61
CA GLY A 123 -3.88 -9.38 6.60
C GLY A 123 -3.07 -8.94 7.81
N VAL A 124 -2.02 -8.14 7.61
CA VAL A 124 -1.23 -7.52 8.69
C VAL A 124 -2.09 -6.52 9.48
N TRP A 125 -2.84 -5.65 8.80
CA TRP A 125 -3.76 -4.72 9.47
C TRP A 125 -4.90 -5.42 10.21
N SER A 126 -5.39 -6.57 9.71
CA SER A 126 -6.39 -7.39 10.42
C SER A 126 -5.92 -7.93 11.78
N LYS A 127 -4.60 -7.87 12.04
CA LYS A 127 -3.93 -8.28 13.27
C LYS A 127 -3.34 -7.10 14.04
N SER A 128 -3.88 -5.89 13.81
CA SER A 128 -3.42 -4.63 14.41
C SER A 128 -1.90 -4.42 14.30
N SER A 129 -1.26 -5.00 13.29
CA SER A 129 0.19 -4.97 13.11
C SER A 129 0.57 -3.97 12.01
N VAL A 130 1.85 -3.62 11.95
CA VAL A 130 2.35 -2.52 11.13
C VAL A 130 3.02 -3.05 9.87
N VAL A 131 2.68 -2.46 8.72
CA VAL A 131 3.32 -2.78 7.45
C VAL A 131 4.53 -1.87 7.24
N VAL A 132 5.67 -2.46 6.89
CA VAL A 132 6.89 -1.72 6.52
C VAL A 132 7.20 -2.01 5.05
N PRO A 133 6.77 -1.14 4.12
CA PRO A 133 7.06 -1.34 2.72
C PRO A 133 8.55 -1.17 2.41
N LEU A 134 9.13 -2.15 1.73
CA LEU A 134 10.52 -2.15 1.27
C LEU A 134 10.54 -1.79 -0.21
N TYR A 135 11.13 -0.65 -0.55
CA TYR A 135 11.06 -0.11 -1.90
C TYR A 135 12.26 -0.54 -2.74
N ASP A 136 12.01 -1.23 -3.86
CA ASP A 136 13.04 -1.72 -4.80
C ASP A 136 14.06 -0.65 -5.22
N THR A 137 13.61 0.60 -5.37
CA THR A 137 14.48 1.70 -5.83
C THR A 137 15.51 2.16 -4.80
N LEU A 138 15.36 1.81 -3.53
CA LEU A 138 16.33 2.14 -2.48
C LEU A 138 17.56 1.22 -2.52
N GLY A 139 17.42 0.06 -3.16
CA GLY A 139 18.48 -0.94 -3.26
C GLY A 139 18.63 -1.84 -2.03
N PRO A 140 19.38 -2.94 -2.17
CA PRO A 140 19.45 -4.00 -1.17
C PRO A 140 20.08 -3.58 0.16
N ASP A 141 21.06 -2.67 0.14
CA ASP A 141 21.69 -2.16 1.37
C ASP A 141 20.69 -1.36 2.22
N ALA A 142 19.91 -0.49 1.58
CA ALA A 142 18.87 0.29 2.25
C ALA A 142 17.76 -0.61 2.80
N CYS A 143 17.28 -1.58 2.02
CA CYS A 143 16.28 -2.55 2.50
C CYS A 143 16.79 -3.35 3.70
N THR A 144 18.06 -3.72 3.71
CA THR A 144 18.70 -4.44 4.82
C THR A 144 18.79 -3.58 6.07
N PHE A 145 19.19 -2.31 5.91
CA PHE A 145 19.17 -1.32 6.98
C PHE A 145 17.75 -1.15 7.56
N ILE A 146 16.73 -1.05 6.71
CA ILE A 146 15.33 -0.91 7.13
C ILE A 146 14.87 -2.13 7.93
N ILE A 147 15.10 -3.34 7.42
CA ILE A 147 14.74 -4.60 8.11
C ILE A 147 15.36 -4.66 9.50
N LYS A 148 16.63 -4.24 9.62
CA LYS A 148 17.33 -4.18 10.90
C LYS A 148 16.73 -3.10 11.81
N GLN A 149 16.57 -1.87 11.33
CA GLN A 149 16.11 -0.74 12.14
C GLN A 149 14.66 -0.91 12.62
N ALA A 150 13.79 -1.43 11.77
CA ALA A 150 12.39 -1.71 12.11
C ALA A 150 12.21 -3.08 12.78
N GLU A 151 13.30 -3.78 13.15
CA GLU A 151 13.28 -5.06 13.87
C GLU A 151 12.38 -6.13 13.22
N ILE A 152 12.34 -6.16 11.89
CA ILE A 152 11.41 -6.98 11.13
C ILE A 152 11.78 -8.47 11.24
N LYS A 153 10.81 -9.30 11.65
CA LYS A 153 10.96 -10.75 11.76
C LYS A 153 10.42 -11.52 10.54
N ILE A 154 9.46 -10.93 9.83
CA ILE A 154 8.75 -11.55 8.71
C ILE A 154 8.81 -10.60 7.51
N VAL A 155 9.27 -11.08 6.37
CA VAL A 155 9.28 -10.32 5.11
C VAL A 155 8.58 -11.11 4.01
N ILE A 156 7.65 -10.46 3.31
CA ILE A 156 7.01 -10.98 2.10
C ILE A 156 7.85 -10.53 0.89
N CYS A 157 8.16 -11.43 -0.05
CA CYS A 157 8.89 -11.16 -1.29
C CYS A 157 8.10 -11.67 -2.51
N ASP A 158 8.23 -11.00 -3.65
CA ASP A 158 7.63 -11.44 -4.93
C ASP A 158 8.65 -12.03 -5.92
N GLU A 159 9.93 -11.91 -5.63
CA GLU A 159 11.01 -12.35 -6.52
C GLU A 159 12.07 -13.17 -5.77
N GLU A 160 12.55 -14.24 -6.41
CA GLU A 160 13.60 -15.12 -5.85
C GLU A 160 14.89 -14.34 -5.56
N ASN A 161 15.24 -13.35 -6.40
CA ASN A 161 16.41 -12.51 -6.18
C ASN A 161 16.32 -11.72 -4.88
N LYS A 162 15.13 -11.23 -4.50
CA LYS A 162 14.90 -10.53 -3.23
C LYS A 162 15.12 -11.50 -2.06
N VAL A 163 14.57 -12.70 -2.14
CA VAL A 163 14.80 -13.77 -1.15
C VAL A 163 16.29 -14.06 -0.99
N ARG A 164 17.00 -14.37 -2.09
CA ARG A 164 18.43 -14.69 -2.06
C ARG A 164 19.28 -13.54 -1.51
N ASN A 165 18.94 -12.30 -1.82
CA ASN A 165 19.64 -11.13 -1.29
C ASN A 165 19.46 -11.01 0.23
N LEU A 166 18.25 -11.24 0.76
CA LEU A 166 18.01 -11.27 2.20
C LEU A 166 18.75 -12.41 2.90
N LEU A 167 18.78 -13.61 2.30
CA LEU A 167 19.52 -14.76 2.84
C LEU A 167 21.04 -14.47 2.93
N LYS A 168 21.63 -13.83 1.91
CA LYS A 168 23.04 -13.42 1.92
C LYS A 168 23.35 -12.41 3.04
N ARG A 169 22.36 -11.60 3.42
CA ARG A 169 22.48 -10.51 4.40
C ARG A 169 21.96 -10.86 5.79
N LYS A 170 21.68 -12.14 6.06
CA LYS A 170 21.19 -12.61 7.36
C LYS A 170 22.02 -12.10 8.56
N LYS A 171 23.35 -11.97 8.41
CA LYS A 171 24.23 -11.44 9.46
C LYS A 171 23.91 -9.99 9.85
N GLU A 172 23.39 -9.21 8.91
CA GLU A 172 22.99 -7.81 9.11
C GLU A 172 21.56 -7.70 9.67
N THR A 173 20.72 -8.73 9.46
CA THR A 173 19.32 -8.82 9.89
C THR A 173 19.10 -9.98 10.87
N PRO A 174 19.67 -9.94 12.09
CA PRO A 174 19.65 -11.07 13.02
C PRO A 174 18.23 -11.46 13.46
N LEU A 175 17.28 -10.52 13.46
CA LEU A 175 15.89 -10.76 13.85
C LEU A 175 15.00 -11.36 12.75
N LEU A 176 15.43 -11.33 11.48
CA LEU A 176 14.68 -11.91 10.37
C LEU A 176 14.59 -13.43 10.52
N GLN A 177 13.38 -13.97 10.69
CA GLN A 177 13.14 -15.40 10.96
C GLN A 177 12.36 -16.08 9.85
N HIS A 178 11.49 -15.33 9.16
CA HIS A 178 10.59 -15.88 8.15
C HIS A 178 10.64 -15.04 6.87
N ILE A 179 10.72 -15.71 5.73
CA ILE A 179 10.46 -15.10 4.43
C ILE A 179 9.31 -15.84 3.77
N ILE A 180 8.31 -15.08 3.33
CA ILE A 180 7.15 -15.57 2.59
C ILE A 180 7.34 -15.13 1.14
N THR A 181 7.24 -16.04 0.17
CA THR A 181 7.45 -15.71 -1.24
C THR A 181 6.26 -16.07 -2.11
N THR A 182 5.97 -15.27 -3.14
CA THR A 182 5.00 -15.63 -4.19
C THR A 182 5.64 -16.52 -5.27
N THR A 183 6.97 -16.65 -5.27
CA THR A 183 7.71 -17.52 -6.20
C THR A 183 7.71 -18.99 -5.75
N THR A 184 8.03 -19.88 -6.67
CA THR A 184 8.27 -21.30 -6.34
C THR A 184 9.45 -21.43 -5.38
N VAL A 185 9.27 -22.23 -4.31
CA VAL A 185 10.34 -22.61 -3.39
C VAL A 185 10.87 -23.98 -3.80
N ASN A 186 12.07 -24.01 -4.40
CA ASN A 186 12.76 -25.25 -4.75
C ASN A 186 13.64 -25.75 -3.59
N GLN A 187 14.15 -26.98 -3.71
CA GLN A 187 14.98 -27.61 -2.67
C GLN A 187 16.27 -26.82 -2.38
N GLU A 188 16.89 -26.22 -3.39
CA GLU A 188 18.11 -25.42 -3.24
C GLU A 188 17.86 -24.18 -2.38
N LEU A 189 16.82 -23.40 -2.71
CA LEU A 189 16.46 -22.18 -1.99
C LEU A 189 16.06 -22.49 -0.54
N ASN A 190 15.33 -23.58 -0.32
CA ASN A 190 14.95 -24.01 1.02
C ASN A 190 16.15 -24.47 1.87
N THR A 191 17.12 -25.16 1.26
CA THR A 191 18.38 -25.54 1.92
C THR A 191 19.17 -24.29 2.31
N LEU A 192 19.33 -23.35 1.37
CA LEU A 192 20.04 -22.10 1.63
C LEU A 192 19.41 -21.29 2.76
N ALA A 193 18.08 -21.25 2.84
CA ALA A 193 17.40 -20.55 3.92
C ALA A 193 17.58 -21.26 5.28
N SER A 194 17.51 -22.59 5.29
CA SER A 194 17.71 -23.40 6.49
C SER A 194 19.12 -23.22 7.05
N GLU A 195 20.16 -23.14 6.20
CA GLU A 195 21.54 -22.82 6.59
C GLU A 195 21.71 -21.43 7.21
N LYS A 196 20.72 -20.54 7.06
CA LYS A 196 20.69 -19.18 7.59
C LYS A 196 19.69 -19.02 8.74
N ASP A 197 19.14 -20.13 9.25
CA ASP A 197 18.09 -20.14 10.28
C ASP A 197 16.85 -19.31 9.88
N ILE A 198 16.53 -19.28 8.58
CA ILE A 198 15.33 -18.64 8.03
C ILE A 198 14.38 -19.73 7.55
N LYS A 199 13.11 -19.66 7.95
CA LYS A 199 12.05 -20.51 7.39
C LYS A 199 11.44 -19.83 6.16
N LEU A 200 11.36 -20.57 5.05
CA LEU A 200 10.65 -20.14 3.85
C LEU A 200 9.24 -20.70 3.82
N TYR A 201 8.31 -19.88 3.34
CA TYR A 201 6.95 -20.26 3.03
C TYR A 201 6.57 -19.69 1.67
N THR A 202 5.75 -20.40 0.93
CA THR A 202 5.01 -19.83 -0.19
C THR A 202 3.83 -19.00 0.35
N PHE A 203 3.37 -18.03 -0.43
CA PHE A 203 2.22 -17.20 -0.07
C PHE A 203 0.97 -18.05 0.23
N ASN A 204 0.69 -19.03 -0.64
CA ASN A 204 -0.44 -19.94 -0.50
C ASN A 204 -0.34 -20.83 0.75
N GLU A 205 0.87 -21.23 1.17
CA GLU A 205 1.02 -21.99 2.42
C GLU A 205 0.58 -21.19 3.64
N ILE A 206 0.86 -19.88 3.67
CA ILE A 206 0.42 -18.99 4.76
C ILE A 206 -1.10 -18.82 4.75
N GLU A 207 -1.70 -18.61 3.58
CA GLU A 207 -3.17 -18.54 3.47
C GLU A 207 -3.83 -19.85 3.93
N ASN A 208 -3.36 -21.01 3.44
CA ASN A 208 -3.89 -22.32 3.81
C ASN A 208 -3.70 -22.60 5.32
N LEU A 209 -2.58 -22.16 5.89
CA LEU A 209 -2.31 -22.30 7.32
C LEU A 209 -3.29 -21.48 8.14
N GLY A 210 -3.58 -20.25 7.71
CA GLY A 210 -4.54 -19.39 8.39
C GLY A 210 -5.99 -19.80 8.20
N GLU A 211 -6.35 -20.36 7.04
CA GLU A 211 -7.67 -20.97 6.84
C GLU A 211 -7.88 -22.13 7.83
N LYS A 212 -6.84 -22.97 8.00
CA LYS A 212 -6.87 -24.11 8.93
C LYS A 212 -6.87 -23.69 10.40
N TYR A 213 -6.14 -22.64 10.75
CA TYR A 213 -5.98 -22.13 12.11
C TYR A 213 -6.52 -20.70 12.21
N SER A 214 -7.77 -20.51 11.80
CA SER A 214 -8.40 -19.20 11.77
C SER A 214 -8.47 -18.58 13.15
N THR A 215 -7.99 -17.34 13.27
CA THR A 215 -8.08 -16.52 14.48
C THR A 215 -8.90 -15.27 14.17
N SER A 216 -9.57 -14.73 15.18
CA SER A 216 -10.41 -13.53 15.01
C SER A 216 -9.62 -12.34 14.48
N VAL A 217 -10.29 -11.50 13.70
CA VAL A 217 -9.78 -10.18 13.35
C VAL A 217 -9.61 -9.36 14.64
N MET A 218 -8.50 -8.64 14.73
CA MET A 218 -8.23 -7.63 15.75
C MET A 218 -8.08 -6.29 15.02
N PRO A 219 -9.19 -5.57 14.81
CA PRO A 219 -9.15 -4.31 14.07
C PRO A 219 -8.26 -3.29 14.82
N PRO A 220 -7.44 -2.52 14.08
CA PRO A 220 -6.59 -1.51 14.68
C PRO A 220 -7.41 -0.32 15.21
N GLN A 221 -6.82 0.48 16.08
CA GLN A 221 -7.33 1.81 16.43
C GLN A 221 -6.85 2.84 15.40
N SER A 222 -7.54 3.97 15.29
CA SER A 222 -7.14 5.05 14.37
C SER A 222 -5.75 5.61 14.67
N SER A 223 -5.38 5.66 15.95
CA SER A 223 -4.07 6.13 16.44
C SER A 223 -2.94 5.12 16.23
N ASP A 224 -3.25 3.86 15.91
CA ASP A 224 -2.23 2.83 15.70
C ASP A 224 -1.46 3.08 14.40
N ALA A 225 -0.19 2.71 14.40
CA ALA A 225 0.64 2.77 13.20
C ALA A 225 0.11 1.78 12.15
N ALA A 226 -0.21 2.29 10.97
CA ALA A 226 -0.58 1.49 9.82
C ALA A 226 0.64 1.13 8.97
N LEU A 227 1.52 2.11 8.77
CA LEU A 227 2.69 2.00 7.91
C LEU A 227 3.93 2.65 8.55
N ILE A 228 5.10 2.11 8.23
CA ILE A 228 6.37 2.84 8.37
C ILE A 228 6.98 2.98 6.98
N CYS A 229 6.81 4.16 6.37
CA CYS A 229 7.33 4.46 5.05
C CYS A 229 8.74 5.04 5.14
N TYR A 230 9.71 4.37 4.52
CA TYR A 230 11.07 4.87 4.48
C TYR A 230 11.32 5.81 3.29
N THR A 231 12.03 6.90 3.56
CA THR A 231 12.43 7.88 2.54
C THR A 231 13.95 7.98 2.50
N SER A 232 14.54 8.29 1.35
CA SER A 232 16.00 8.28 1.14
C SER A 232 16.79 9.24 2.05
N GLY A 233 16.14 10.21 2.67
CA GLY A 233 16.76 11.17 3.59
C GLY A 233 17.78 12.08 2.91
N THR A 234 17.93 13.31 3.40
CA THR A 234 18.98 14.22 2.89
C THR A 234 20.39 13.76 3.25
N THR A 235 20.51 12.93 4.30
CA THR A 235 21.77 12.40 4.84
C THR A 235 22.17 11.05 4.22
N GLY A 236 21.44 10.56 3.20
CA GLY A 236 21.67 9.27 2.54
C GLY A 236 21.24 8.03 3.33
N VAL A 237 20.99 8.16 4.63
CA VAL A 237 20.43 7.10 5.49
C VAL A 237 18.91 7.19 5.45
N PRO A 238 18.20 6.09 5.10
CA PRO A 238 16.74 6.11 5.08
C PRO A 238 16.12 6.45 6.44
N LYS A 239 15.05 7.24 6.44
CA LYS A 239 14.29 7.58 7.65
C LYS A 239 12.88 7.02 7.56
N GLY A 240 12.44 6.29 8.58
CA GLY A 240 11.10 5.73 8.69
C GLY A 240 10.09 6.76 9.19
N VAL A 241 9.12 7.09 8.35
CA VAL A 241 7.98 7.95 8.70
C VAL A 241 6.84 7.05 9.16
N ILE A 242 6.43 7.20 10.42
CA ILE A 242 5.30 6.47 10.98
C ILE A 242 4.02 7.14 10.49
N MET A 243 3.16 6.36 9.84
CA MET A 243 1.84 6.78 9.38
C MET A 243 0.79 6.01 10.15
N THR A 244 -0.06 6.72 10.88
CA THR A 244 -1.19 6.11 11.58
C THR A 244 -2.33 5.79 10.61
N HIS A 245 -3.27 4.96 11.05
CA HIS A 245 -4.50 4.72 10.32
C HIS A 245 -5.31 6.01 10.10
N GLU A 246 -5.35 6.90 11.10
CA GLU A 246 -5.97 8.22 10.99
C GLU A 246 -5.29 9.09 9.92
N ASN A 247 -3.96 9.05 9.81
CA ASN A 247 -3.28 9.80 8.75
C ASN A 247 -3.73 9.32 7.35
N LEU A 248 -3.86 8.01 7.13
CA LEU A 248 -4.33 7.48 5.85
C LEU A 248 -5.76 7.90 5.53
N VAL A 249 -6.65 7.86 6.53
CA VAL A 249 -8.06 8.23 6.35
C VAL A 249 -8.21 9.75 6.16
N SER A 250 -7.44 10.56 6.89
CA SER A 250 -7.44 12.03 6.72
C SER A 250 -6.96 12.44 5.33
N MET A 251 -5.96 11.75 4.75
CA MET A 251 -5.56 11.96 3.36
C MET A 251 -6.72 11.70 2.38
N CYS A 252 -7.53 10.67 2.62
CA CYS A 252 -8.72 10.41 1.80
C CYS A 252 -9.78 11.52 1.94
N CYS A 253 -9.91 12.13 3.12
CA CYS A 253 -10.79 13.29 3.33
C CYS A 253 -10.38 14.46 2.44
N ALA A 254 -9.08 14.76 2.39
CA ALA A 254 -8.56 15.84 1.57
C ALA A 254 -8.90 15.64 0.09
N VAL A 255 -8.81 14.40 -0.40
CA VAL A 255 -9.18 14.04 -1.78
C VAL A 255 -10.68 14.18 -2.01
N ASN A 256 -11.52 13.71 -1.08
CA ASN A 256 -12.98 13.88 -1.17
C ASN A 256 -13.38 15.35 -1.25
N LEU A 257 -12.72 16.23 -0.49
CA LEU A 257 -12.96 17.68 -0.55
C LEU A 257 -12.51 18.27 -1.90
N ALA A 258 -11.31 17.91 -2.35
CA ALA A 258 -10.78 18.38 -3.63
C ALA A 258 -11.63 17.92 -4.82
N LEU A 259 -12.25 16.75 -4.70
CA LEU A 259 -13.07 16.11 -5.73
C LEU A 259 -14.56 16.09 -5.35
N GLU A 260 -15.03 16.99 -4.48
CA GLU A 260 -16.43 17.00 -4.02
C GLU A 260 -17.42 17.13 -5.19
N LYS A 261 -17.00 17.82 -6.25
CA LYS A 261 -17.79 17.99 -7.49
C LYS A 261 -17.72 16.77 -8.42
N SER A 262 -16.82 15.83 -8.17
CA SER A 262 -16.71 14.59 -8.91
C SER A 262 -17.69 13.58 -8.34
N SER A 263 -18.67 13.18 -9.12
CA SER A 263 -19.68 12.18 -8.73
C SER A 263 -19.11 10.75 -8.73
N LEU A 264 -18.07 10.50 -7.92
CA LEU A 264 -17.47 9.17 -7.80
C LEU A 264 -18.36 8.24 -6.98
N THR A 265 -18.40 6.98 -7.39
CA THR A 265 -19.30 5.93 -6.91
C THR A 265 -18.58 4.58 -6.86
N LYS A 266 -19.27 3.54 -6.40
CA LYS A 266 -18.78 2.17 -6.45
C LYS A 266 -18.51 1.60 -7.85
N GLU A 267 -18.99 2.27 -8.90
CA GLU A 267 -18.74 1.84 -10.30
C GLU A 267 -17.38 2.34 -10.83
N ASP A 268 -16.73 3.25 -10.09
CA ASP A 268 -15.46 3.83 -10.48
C ASP A 268 -14.30 2.83 -10.40
N THR A 269 -13.26 3.12 -11.18
CA THR A 269 -12.09 2.24 -11.30
C THR A 269 -10.82 3.05 -11.39
N THR A 270 -9.78 2.60 -10.70
CA THR A 270 -8.42 3.18 -10.79
C THR A 270 -7.39 2.13 -11.17
N LEU A 271 -6.28 2.58 -11.74
CA LEU A 271 -5.12 1.76 -12.08
C LEU A 271 -4.04 1.88 -10.99
N SER A 272 -3.73 0.76 -10.34
CA SER A 272 -2.66 0.62 -9.36
C SER A 272 -1.32 0.35 -10.05
N TYR A 273 -0.61 1.44 -10.37
CA TYR A 273 0.76 1.40 -10.92
C TYR A 273 1.76 2.22 -10.10
N LEU A 274 1.27 3.14 -9.25
CA LEU A 274 2.11 3.86 -8.30
C LEU A 274 2.60 2.88 -7.23
N PRO A 275 3.91 2.82 -6.93
CA PRO A 275 4.45 1.86 -5.98
C PRO A 275 3.71 1.91 -4.65
N LEU A 276 3.26 0.75 -4.16
CA LEU A 276 2.63 0.64 -2.84
C LEU A 276 3.62 0.82 -1.70
N ALA A 277 4.92 0.83 -1.98
CA ALA A 277 5.91 1.31 -1.03
C ALA A 277 5.87 2.83 -0.78
N HIS A 278 5.17 3.58 -1.63
CA HIS A 278 5.02 5.03 -1.52
C HIS A 278 3.62 5.41 -1.04
N ILE A 279 3.52 6.43 -0.18
CA ILE A 279 2.26 6.85 0.45
C ILE A 279 1.16 7.21 -0.56
N PHE A 280 1.54 7.73 -1.73
CA PHE A 280 0.59 8.07 -2.79
C PHE A 280 -0.19 6.83 -3.29
N GLY A 281 0.50 5.71 -3.54
CA GLY A 281 -0.18 4.47 -3.92
C GLY A 281 -1.09 3.96 -2.79
N GLN A 282 -0.62 4.09 -1.55
CA GLN A 282 -1.31 3.63 -0.35
C GLN A 282 -2.64 4.34 -0.11
N PHE A 283 -2.66 5.68 -0.04
CA PHE A 283 -3.92 6.38 0.21
C PHE A 283 -4.89 6.25 -0.97
N MET A 284 -4.41 6.14 -2.22
CA MET A 284 -5.28 5.92 -3.37
C MET A 284 -6.03 4.59 -3.26
N HIS A 285 -5.39 3.53 -2.74
CA HIS A 285 -6.07 2.26 -2.46
C HIS A 285 -7.13 2.43 -1.39
N VAL A 286 -6.78 3.02 -0.24
CA VAL A 286 -7.73 3.23 0.86
C VAL A 286 -8.94 4.05 0.40
N TRP A 287 -8.70 5.12 -0.37
CA TRP A 287 -9.73 6.01 -0.90
C TRP A 287 -10.70 5.31 -1.86
N PHE A 288 -10.19 4.50 -2.79
CA PHE A 288 -11.06 3.74 -3.70
C PHE A 288 -11.87 2.68 -2.97
N LEU A 289 -11.28 2.02 -1.98
CA LEU A 289 -11.97 1.00 -1.21
C LEU A 289 -13.08 1.59 -0.33
N MET A 290 -12.87 2.74 0.32
CA MET A 290 -13.90 3.35 1.18
C MET A 290 -15.18 3.77 0.44
N ILE A 291 -15.12 4.00 -0.87
CA ILE A 291 -16.29 4.31 -1.71
C ILE A 291 -16.89 3.07 -2.39
N GLY A 292 -16.33 1.88 -2.16
CA GLY A 292 -16.79 0.62 -2.76
C GLY A 292 -16.41 0.44 -4.23
N ALA A 293 -15.48 1.27 -4.74
CA ALA A 293 -14.98 1.19 -6.10
C ALA A 293 -13.99 0.03 -6.28
N ARG A 294 -13.45 -0.15 -7.49
CA ARG A 294 -12.53 -1.26 -7.81
C ARG A 294 -11.16 -0.78 -8.27
N ILE A 295 -10.13 -1.57 -7.99
CA ILE A 295 -8.73 -1.24 -8.27
C ILE A 295 -8.13 -2.31 -9.18
N GLY A 296 -7.71 -1.95 -10.39
CA GLY A 296 -6.97 -2.85 -11.28
C GLY A 296 -5.46 -2.66 -11.11
N PHE A 297 -4.70 -3.74 -10.92
CA PHE A 297 -3.24 -3.71 -10.98
C PHE A 297 -2.76 -3.56 -12.42
N PHE A 298 -1.70 -2.79 -12.62
CA PHE A 298 -0.97 -2.76 -13.89
C PHE A 298 -0.26 -4.10 -14.18
N SER A 299 0.25 -4.28 -15.40
CA SER A 299 0.88 -5.56 -15.82
C SER A 299 2.22 -5.86 -15.14
N GLY A 300 2.76 -4.94 -14.35
CA GLY A 300 4.13 -5.00 -13.81
C GLY A 300 5.16 -4.30 -14.70
N ASP A 301 4.84 -4.00 -15.97
CA ASP A 301 5.72 -3.25 -16.87
C ASP A 301 5.22 -1.84 -17.13
N ILE A 302 5.94 -0.85 -16.58
CA ILE A 302 5.63 0.58 -16.77
C ILE A 302 5.68 1.03 -18.24
N ASN A 303 6.31 0.27 -19.13
CA ASN A 303 6.33 0.56 -20.57
C ASN A 303 5.03 0.16 -21.26
N GLN A 304 4.28 -0.78 -20.68
CA GLN A 304 2.97 -1.23 -21.14
C GLN A 304 1.81 -0.46 -20.50
N LEU A 305 2.08 0.52 -19.63
CA LEU A 305 1.06 1.25 -18.88
C LEU A 305 -0.05 1.86 -19.76
N LEU A 306 0.27 2.36 -20.96
CA LEU A 306 -0.76 2.88 -21.89
C LEU A 306 -1.71 1.78 -22.37
N GLU A 307 -1.19 0.58 -22.60
CA GLU A 307 -2.03 -0.58 -22.92
C GLU A 307 -2.87 -1.00 -21.72
N ASP A 308 -2.29 -0.91 -20.51
CA ASP A 308 -3.02 -1.18 -19.29
C ASP A 308 -4.21 -0.25 -19.10
N ILE A 309 -4.00 1.05 -19.35
CA ILE A 309 -5.04 2.08 -19.31
C ILE A 309 -6.11 1.82 -20.37
N LYS A 310 -5.71 1.47 -21.61
CA LYS A 310 -6.66 1.18 -22.68
C LYS A 310 -7.58 0.00 -22.35
N ILE A 311 -7.05 -1.04 -21.71
CA ILE A 311 -7.83 -2.23 -21.36
C ILE A 311 -8.68 -1.98 -20.10
N LEU A 312 -8.11 -1.36 -19.05
CA LEU A 312 -8.81 -1.14 -17.80
C LEU A 312 -9.86 -0.03 -17.88
N GLN A 313 -9.61 1.00 -18.71
CA GLN A 313 -10.42 2.23 -18.79
C GLN A 313 -10.69 2.85 -17.40
N PRO A 314 -9.63 3.22 -16.65
CA PRO A 314 -9.80 3.80 -15.31
C PRO A 314 -10.57 5.13 -15.39
N THR A 315 -11.52 5.33 -14.49
CA THR A 315 -12.27 6.59 -14.35
C THR A 315 -11.44 7.66 -13.65
N VAL A 316 -10.56 7.25 -12.74
CA VAL A 316 -9.54 8.12 -12.13
C VAL A 316 -8.18 7.48 -12.34
N LEU A 317 -7.25 8.27 -12.86
CA LEU A 317 -5.86 7.86 -13.03
C LEU A 317 -4.97 8.83 -12.24
N PRO A 318 -4.38 8.40 -11.10
CA PRO A 318 -3.41 9.24 -10.42
C PRO A 318 -2.19 9.39 -11.33
N ALA A 319 -1.62 10.60 -11.44
CA ALA A 319 -0.48 10.89 -12.29
C ALA A 319 0.60 11.65 -11.52
N VAL A 320 1.85 11.48 -11.96
CA VAL A 320 3.01 12.23 -11.45
C VAL A 320 3.71 12.94 -12.61
N PRO A 321 4.35 14.10 -12.39
CA PRO A 321 4.96 14.89 -13.47
C PRO A 321 5.89 14.09 -14.39
N ARG A 322 6.70 13.18 -13.81
CA ARG A 322 7.59 12.32 -14.58
C ARG A 322 6.86 11.43 -15.59
N LEU A 323 5.68 10.91 -15.22
CA LEU A 323 4.87 10.09 -16.13
C LEU A 323 4.29 10.95 -17.26
N LEU A 324 3.75 12.12 -16.92
CA LEU A 324 3.19 13.06 -17.89
C LEU A 324 4.24 13.49 -18.92
N ASN A 325 5.47 13.80 -18.46
CA ASN A 325 6.59 14.12 -19.35
C ASN A 325 6.96 12.94 -20.27
N LYS A 326 6.94 11.70 -19.76
CA LYS A 326 7.19 10.49 -20.57
C LYS A 326 6.14 10.33 -21.69
N TRP A 327 4.88 10.66 -21.42
CA TRP A 327 3.82 10.61 -22.42
C TRP A 327 3.88 11.77 -23.40
N TYR A 328 4.13 12.98 -22.92
CA TYR A 328 4.32 14.15 -23.78
C TYR A 328 5.40 13.89 -24.84
N ASN A 329 6.58 13.40 -24.41
CA ASN A 329 7.70 13.09 -25.30
C ASN A 329 7.47 11.87 -26.24
N LYS A 330 6.40 11.09 -26.04
CA LYS A 330 6.03 10.00 -26.94
C LYS A 330 5.03 10.45 -28.01
N VAL A 331 4.31 11.55 -27.76
CA VAL A 331 3.25 12.07 -28.63
C VAL A 331 3.72 13.29 -29.42
N GLY A 332 4.65 14.08 -28.89
CA GLY A 332 5.39 15.13 -29.59
C GLY A 332 6.65 14.61 -30.25
#